data_AF-A0A7T0DU90-F1
#
_entry.id   AF-A0A7T0DU90-F1
#
_cell.length_a   1.000
_cell.length_b   1.000
_cell.length_c   1.000
_cell.angle_alpha   90.00
_cell.angle_beta   90.00
_cell.angle_gamma   90.00
#
_symmetry.space_group_name_H-M   'P 1'
#
loop_
_entity.id
_entity.type
_entity.pdbx_description
1 polymer ?
#
loop_
_entity_poly.entity_id
_entity_poly.type
_entity_poly.pdbx_seq_one_letter_code
_entity_poly.pdbx_strand_id
1 'polypeptide(L)'
;MAVYREDADLRFLGCCDNEDLDLLVSLITHDPRDKTLRWTETLSGSDNYKRFHPAHRNYWQEIAAEIQTFGASSIASVFRGGKGVLYREVLCDVCDHTGVKYKKEEATEIIELSLLMKMLEKSLSEMSSAELREFADSMGTELTAPTVPLILMAIQTAVRSSGFAAYRLSVVMLSTLAKVVLGRTLPIVTYLALTRSISVLAGPVGIALSTVWLIADMAGPARRVTVPACLLVACLRQQYLNKSM
;
A
#
# COMPACT_ATOMS: atom_id res chain seq x y z
N MET A 1 -23.64 5.33 1.16
CA MET A 1 -22.53 5.49 2.11
C MET A 1 -22.00 4.09 2.43
N ALA A 2 -20.69 3.91 2.37
CA ALA A 2 -20.06 2.64 2.73
C ALA A 2 -20.34 2.32 4.20
N VAL A 3 -20.60 1.05 4.50
CA VAL A 3 -20.87 0.57 5.85
C VAL A 3 -19.81 -0.45 6.22
N TYR A 4 -19.09 -0.18 7.31
CA TYR A 4 -18.04 -1.07 7.78
C TYR A 4 -18.60 -2.47 8.06
N ARG A 5 -18.00 -3.47 7.41
CA ARG A 5 -18.21 -4.87 7.73
C ARG A 5 -17.07 -5.29 8.65
N GLU A 6 -17.42 -5.88 9.79
CA GLU A 6 -16.43 -6.36 10.75
C GLU A 6 -15.43 -7.30 10.07
N ASP A 7 -14.15 -6.96 10.19
CA ASP A 7 -13.08 -7.57 9.43
C ASP A 7 -11.79 -7.53 10.24
N ALA A 8 -11.37 -8.69 10.72
CA ALA A 8 -10.18 -8.83 11.56
C ALA A 8 -8.91 -8.38 10.81
N ASP A 9 -8.86 -8.54 9.49
CA ASP A 9 -7.69 -8.18 8.68
C ASP A 9 -7.49 -6.66 8.61
N LEU A 10 -8.53 -5.85 8.85
CA LEU A 10 -8.45 -4.38 8.81
C LEU A 10 -8.46 -3.71 10.20
N ARG A 11 -8.67 -4.44 11.29
CA ARG A 11 -8.76 -3.86 12.65
C ARG A 11 -7.51 -3.10 13.05
N PHE A 12 -6.34 -3.52 12.58
CA PHE A 12 -5.06 -2.88 12.89
C PHE A 12 -4.98 -1.42 12.40
N LEU A 13 -5.81 -1.00 11.43
CA LEU A 13 -5.89 0.39 10.99
C LEU A 13 -6.25 1.34 12.14
N GLY A 14 -7.03 0.88 13.13
CA GLY A 14 -7.34 1.64 14.35
C GLY A 14 -6.14 1.84 15.30
N CYS A 15 -5.01 1.16 15.03
CA CYS A 15 -3.75 1.30 15.74
C CYS A 15 -2.70 2.11 14.96
N CYS A 16 -2.99 2.46 13.69
CA CYS A 16 -2.10 3.30 12.89
C CYS A 16 -2.14 4.77 13.35
N ASP A 17 -1.03 5.46 13.14
CA ASP A 17 -0.93 6.89 13.38
C ASP A 17 -1.72 7.65 12.29
N ASN A 18 -2.15 8.89 12.58
CA ASN A 18 -2.95 9.65 11.63
C ASN A 18 -2.15 9.91 10.34
N GLU A 19 -0.87 10.22 10.48
CA GLU A 19 0.06 10.47 9.38
C GLU A 19 0.22 9.24 8.48
N ASP A 20 0.22 8.03 9.07
CA ASP A 20 0.30 6.78 8.33
C ASP A 20 -0.99 6.53 7.51
N LEU A 21 -2.16 6.92 8.05
CA LEU A 21 -3.46 6.78 7.39
C LEU A 21 -3.73 7.86 6.33
N ASP A 22 -3.07 9.02 6.40
CA ASP A 22 -3.31 10.18 5.52
C ASP A 22 -3.17 9.81 4.03
N LEU A 23 -2.18 8.99 3.68
CA LEU A 23 -1.97 8.58 2.30
C LEU A 23 -3.09 7.67 1.78
N LEU A 24 -3.60 6.79 2.65
CA LEU A 24 -4.73 5.92 2.33
C LEU A 24 -6.02 6.74 2.16
N VAL A 25 -6.24 7.72 3.04
CA VAL A 25 -7.38 8.65 2.95
C VAL A 25 -7.30 9.49 1.68
N SER A 26 -6.13 10.03 1.37
CA SER A 26 -5.88 10.82 0.15
C SER A 26 -6.14 9.99 -1.11
N LEU A 27 -5.69 8.73 -1.15
CA LEU A 27 -5.94 7.81 -2.26
C LEU A 27 -7.45 7.54 -2.48
N ILE A 28 -8.18 7.35 -1.38
CA ILE A 28 -9.62 7.05 -1.39
C ILE A 28 -10.42 8.28 -1.83
N THR A 29 -10.06 9.47 -1.32
CA THR A 29 -10.86 10.68 -1.49
C THR A 29 -10.53 11.45 -2.77
N HIS A 30 -9.28 11.45 -3.25
CA HIS A 30 -8.85 12.29 -4.38
C HIS A 30 -8.33 11.48 -5.57
N ASP A 31 -8.54 11.97 -6.79
CA ASP A 31 -7.82 11.44 -7.95
C ASP A 31 -6.39 12.00 -8.01
N PRO A 32 -5.35 11.14 -8.06
CA PRO A 32 -3.97 11.62 -8.13
C PRO A 32 -3.64 12.47 -9.37
N ARG A 33 -4.45 12.39 -10.44
CA ARG A 33 -4.21 13.16 -11.67
C ARG A 33 -4.69 14.60 -11.58
N ASP A 34 -5.88 14.82 -11.05
CA ASP A 34 -6.55 16.12 -11.08
C ASP A 34 -6.80 16.72 -9.68
N LYS A 35 -6.48 15.97 -8.62
CA LYS A 35 -6.71 16.32 -7.21
C LYS A 35 -8.16 16.70 -6.90
N THR A 36 -9.11 16.23 -7.69
CA THR A 36 -10.52 16.42 -7.41
C THR A 36 -11.05 15.28 -6.54
N LEU A 37 -12.10 15.56 -5.77
CA LEU A 37 -12.80 14.52 -5.01
C LEU A 37 -13.31 13.45 -5.97
N ARG A 38 -13.08 12.18 -5.64
CA ARG A 38 -13.63 11.07 -6.40
C ARG A 38 -15.14 11.09 -6.27
N TRP A 39 -15.85 10.95 -7.37
CA TRP A 39 -17.32 11.01 -7.32
C TRP A 39 -17.94 9.76 -6.70
N THR A 40 -17.16 8.68 -6.59
CA THR A 40 -17.62 7.36 -6.13
C THR A 40 -17.30 7.07 -4.66
N GLU A 41 -16.49 7.90 -4.00
CA GLU A 41 -16.18 7.74 -2.58
C GLU A 41 -17.30 8.36 -1.72
N THR A 42 -17.49 7.84 -0.52
CA THR A 42 -18.49 8.36 0.43
C THR A 42 -17.89 8.82 1.76
N LEU A 43 -16.58 8.71 1.93
CA LEU A 43 -15.83 9.02 3.14
C LEU A 43 -15.91 10.51 3.47
N SER A 44 -15.67 11.37 2.48
CA SER A 44 -15.71 12.84 2.67
C SER A 44 -17.10 13.35 3.07
N GLY A 45 -18.14 12.59 2.72
CA GLY A 45 -19.52 12.84 3.10
C GLY A 45 -19.86 12.47 4.54
N SER A 46 -19.07 11.58 5.17
CA SER A 46 -19.37 11.06 6.52
C SER A 46 -19.19 12.12 7.62
N ASP A 47 -20.03 12.03 8.66
CA ASP A 47 -19.98 12.99 9.77
C ASP A 47 -18.68 12.89 10.56
N ASN A 48 -18.16 11.67 10.75
CA ASN A 48 -16.91 11.45 11.47
C ASN A 48 -15.70 11.98 10.68
N TYR A 49 -15.66 11.83 9.35
CA TYR A 49 -14.63 12.46 8.53
C TYR A 49 -14.64 13.99 8.72
N LYS A 50 -15.80 14.63 8.56
CA LYS A 50 -15.95 16.08 8.71
C LYS A 50 -15.57 16.59 10.11
N ARG A 51 -15.88 15.80 11.14
CA ARG A 51 -15.65 16.16 12.54
C ARG A 51 -14.20 15.97 12.97
N PHE A 52 -13.56 14.90 12.49
CA PHE A 52 -12.26 14.47 13.02
C PHE A 52 -11.10 14.71 12.07
N HIS A 53 -11.29 14.96 10.77
CA HIS A 53 -10.17 15.22 9.85
C HIS A 53 -9.30 16.40 10.34
N PRO A 54 -7.96 16.26 10.45
CA PRO A 54 -7.10 15.17 9.96
C PRO A 54 -6.76 14.05 10.99
N ALA A 55 -7.47 13.93 12.11
CA ALA A 55 -7.33 12.82 13.06
C ALA A 55 -8.00 11.52 12.52
N HIS A 56 -7.42 10.97 11.44
CA HIS A 56 -7.86 9.77 10.70
C HIS A 56 -8.16 8.54 11.55
N ARG A 57 -7.42 8.35 12.66
CA ARG A 57 -7.60 7.22 13.58
C ARG A 57 -9.01 7.17 14.19
N ASN A 58 -9.68 8.30 14.36
CA ASN A 58 -11.02 8.36 14.95
C ASN A 58 -12.14 7.83 14.02
N TYR A 59 -11.84 7.60 12.74
CA TYR A 59 -12.78 7.12 11.74
C TYR A 59 -12.16 6.04 10.83
N TRP A 60 -11.27 5.23 11.40
CA TRP A 60 -10.60 4.15 10.68
C TRP A 60 -11.59 3.11 10.12
N GLN A 61 -12.76 2.95 10.74
CA GLN A 61 -13.81 2.04 10.28
C GLN A 61 -14.45 2.53 8.98
N GLU A 62 -14.64 3.84 8.81
CA GLU A 62 -15.11 4.46 7.58
C GLU A 62 -14.06 4.33 6.48
N ILE A 63 -12.78 4.47 6.79
CA ILE A 63 -11.67 4.20 5.87
C ILE A 63 -11.72 2.73 5.41
N ALA A 64 -11.86 1.79 6.36
CA ALA A 64 -11.96 0.36 6.07
C ALA A 64 -13.21 0.02 5.24
N ALA A 65 -14.35 0.67 5.51
CA ALA A 65 -15.59 0.48 4.77
C ALA A 65 -15.42 0.83 3.29
N GLU A 66 -14.75 1.95 2.98
CA GLU A 66 -14.46 2.35 1.60
C GLU A 66 -13.61 1.29 0.88
N ILE A 67 -12.53 0.80 1.51
CA ILE A 67 -11.68 -0.28 0.95
C ILE A 67 -12.52 -1.52 0.61
N GLN A 68 -13.40 -1.93 1.52
CA GLN A 68 -14.28 -3.08 1.33
C GLN A 68 -15.26 -2.87 0.16
N THR A 69 -15.69 -1.62 -0.08
CA THR A 69 -16.61 -1.30 -1.17
C THR A 69 -15.94 -1.12 -2.53
N PHE A 70 -14.66 -0.75 -2.59
CA PHE A 70 -13.93 -0.64 -3.86
C PHE A 70 -13.66 -2.01 -4.53
N GLY A 71 -13.50 -3.07 -3.74
CA GLY A 71 -13.37 -4.44 -4.25
C GLY A 71 -14.70 -5.11 -4.61
N ALA A 72 -15.82 -4.61 -4.09
CA ALA A 72 -17.13 -5.05 -4.56
C ALA A 72 -17.44 -4.37 -5.90
N SER A 73 -17.91 -5.11 -6.90
CA SER A 73 -18.54 -4.47 -8.06
C SER A 73 -19.59 -3.49 -7.52
N SER A 74 -19.52 -2.21 -7.93
CA SER A 74 -20.32 -1.13 -7.31
C SER A 74 -21.83 -1.40 -7.32
N ILE A 75 -22.29 -2.35 -8.14
CA ILE A 75 -23.66 -2.87 -8.19
C ILE A 75 -23.92 -3.88 -7.06
N ALA A 76 -23.00 -4.81 -6.78
CA ALA A 76 -23.14 -5.82 -5.73
C ALA A 76 -23.08 -5.23 -4.30
N SER A 77 -22.35 -4.14 -4.08
CA SER A 77 -22.32 -3.44 -2.78
C SER A 77 -23.65 -2.74 -2.45
N VAL A 78 -24.35 -2.21 -3.46
CA VAL A 78 -25.69 -1.62 -3.31
C VAL A 78 -26.71 -2.68 -2.87
N PHE A 79 -26.69 -3.87 -3.48
CA PHE A 79 -27.53 -4.99 -3.06
C PHE A 79 -27.20 -5.56 -1.66
N ARG A 80 -26.03 -5.23 -1.10
CA ARG A 80 -25.59 -5.60 0.26
C ARG A 80 -25.78 -4.48 1.28
N GLY A 81 -26.58 -3.45 0.96
CA GLY A 81 -26.87 -2.34 1.86
C GLY A 81 -25.65 -1.44 2.13
N GLY A 82 -24.76 -1.29 1.17
CA GLY A 82 -23.53 -0.50 1.31
C GLY A 82 -22.38 -1.24 2.00
N LYS A 83 -22.57 -2.50 2.40
CA LYS A 83 -21.49 -3.36 2.91
C LYS A 83 -20.67 -3.92 1.77
N GLY A 84 -19.36 -3.74 1.85
CA GLY A 84 -18.41 -4.35 0.93
C GLY A 84 -18.16 -5.84 1.17
N VAL A 85 -17.15 -6.37 0.49
CA VAL A 85 -16.61 -7.72 0.74
C VAL A 85 -15.55 -7.68 1.86
N LEU A 86 -15.10 -8.84 2.36
CA LEU A 86 -13.96 -8.87 3.28
C LEU A 86 -12.70 -8.40 2.57
N TYR A 87 -11.79 -7.74 3.28
CA TYR A 87 -10.53 -7.25 2.74
C TYR A 87 -9.71 -8.35 2.06
N ARG A 88 -9.70 -9.54 2.65
CA ARG A 88 -9.05 -10.71 2.03
C ARG A 88 -9.60 -11.03 0.64
N GLU A 89 -10.91 -10.88 0.41
CA GLU A 89 -11.50 -11.05 -0.93
C GLU A 89 -10.99 -9.96 -1.88
N VAL A 90 -10.96 -8.70 -1.44
CA VAL A 90 -10.40 -7.57 -2.22
C VAL A 90 -8.93 -7.83 -2.59
N LEU A 91 -8.13 -8.30 -1.63
CA LEU A 91 -6.72 -8.59 -1.82
C LEU A 91 -6.49 -9.74 -2.80
N CYS A 92 -7.26 -10.81 -2.71
CA CYS A 92 -7.22 -11.94 -3.64
C CYS A 92 -7.56 -11.49 -5.07
N ASP A 93 -8.60 -10.68 -5.25
CA ASP A 93 -8.97 -10.13 -6.56
C ASP A 93 -7.85 -9.26 -7.15
N VAL A 94 -7.17 -8.46 -6.32
CA VAL A 94 -6.00 -7.68 -6.72
C VAL A 94 -4.83 -8.60 -7.11
N CYS A 95 -4.59 -9.67 -6.37
CA CYS A 95 -3.54 -10.64 -6.67
C CYS A 95 -3.81 -11.36 -8.00
N ASP A 96 -5.03 -11.82 -8.23
CA ASP A 96 -5.45 -12.48 -9.47
C ASP A 96 -5.26 -11.55 -10.68
N HIS A 97 -5.66 -10.27 -10.54
CA HIS A 97 -5.50 -9.25 -11.59
C HIS A 97 -4.03 -8.93 -11.89
N THR A 98 -3.19 -8.86 -10.86
CA THR A 98 -1.76 -8.50 -11.00
C THR A 98 -0.86 -9.70 -11.33
N GLY A 99 -1.42 -10.90 -11.43
CA GLY A 99 -0.70 -12.14 -11.73
C GLY A 99 0.18 -12.61 -10.58
N VAL A 100 -0.17 -12.25 -9.34
CA VAL A 100 0.48 -12.74 -8.12
C VAL A 100 -0.01 -14.16 -7.85
N LYS A 101 0.93 -15.09 -7.62
CA LYS A 101 0.60 -16.44 -7.15
C LYS A 101 0.54 -16.43 -5.63
N TYR A 102 -0.57 -16.93 -5.08
CA TYR A 102 -0.79 -17.10 -3.64
C TYR A 102 -1.61 -18.38 -3.41
N LYS A 103 -1.63 -18.88 -2.17
CA LYS A 103 -2.50 -19.97 -1.77
C LYS A 103 -3.67 -19.44 -0.96
N LYS A 104 -4.86 -19.98 -1.18
CA LYS A 104 -6.09 -19.50 -0.53
C LYS A 104 -6.10 -19.72 0.99
N GLU A 105 -5.24 -20.58 1.49
CA GLU A 105 -5.10 -20.94 2.90
C GLU A 105 -4.04 -20.10 3.63
N GLU A 106 -3.23 -19.32 2.89
CA GLU A 106 -2.19 -18.49 3.49
C GLU A 106 -2.78 -17.37 4.35
N ALA A 107 -2.06 -16.94 5.39
CA ALA A 107 -2.48 -15.79 6.20
C ALA A 107 -2.51 -14.52 5.32
N THR A 108 -3.39 -13.56 5.65
CA THR A 108 -3.59 -12.34 4.85
C THR A 108 -2.27 -11.58 4.68
N GLU A 109 -1.45 -11.53 5.73
CA GLU A 109 -0.11 -10.95 5.76
C GLU A 109 0.83 -11.57 4.71
N ILE A 110 0.70 -12.88 4.46
CA ILE A 110 1.55 -13.60 3.51
C ILE A 110 1.12 -13.32 2.07
N ILE A 111 -0.18 -13.20 1.83
CA ILE A 111 -0.73 -12.81 0.52
C ILE A 111 -0.29 -11.36 0.20
N GLU A 112 -0.36 -10.47 1.17
CA GLU A 112 0.12 -9.09 1.05
C GLU A 112 1.62 -9.00 0.75
N LEU A 113 2.43 -9.76 1.46
CA LEU A 113 3.85 -9.82 1.20
C LEU A 113 4.12 -10.35 -0.22
N SER A 114 3.33 -11.32 -0.70
CA SER A 114 3.45 -11.83 -2.07
C SER A 114 3.11 -10.75 -3.11
N LEU A 115 2.09 -9.93 -2.83
CA LEU A 115 1.77 -8.75 -3.64
C LEU A 115 2.92 -7.73 -3.63
N LEU A 116 3.47 -7.38 -2.45
CA LEU A 116 4.62 -6.48 -2.34
C LEU A 116 5.85 -7.02 -3.07
N MET A 117 6.14 -8.32 -2.98
CA MET A 117 7.26 -8.95 -3.66
C MET A 117 7.08 -8.95 -5.18
N LYS A 118 5.86 -9.19 -5.68
CA LYS A 118 5.56 -9.06 -7.11
C LYS A 118 5.73 -7.62 -7.58
N MET A 119 5.30 -6.67 -6.73
CA MET A 119 5.50 -5.26 -6.93
C MET A 119 6.95 -4.81 -6.66
N LEU A 120 7.83 -5.67 -6.18
CA LEU A 120 9.26 -5.37 -6.20
C LEU A 120 9.86 -5.88 -7.51
N GLU A 121 9.50 -7.11 -7.91
CA GLU A 121 10.00 -7.79 -9.10
C GLU A 121 9.86 -6.94 -10.37
N LYS A 122 8.65 -6.47 -10.72
CA LYS A 122 8.53 -5.71 -11.99
C LYS A 122 9.25 -4.35 -11.92
N SER A 123 9.42 -3.73 -10.75
CA SER A 123 10.23 -2.50 -10.61
C SER A 123 11.71 -2.75 -10.80
N LEU A 124 12.25 -3.80 -10.19
CA LEU A 124 13.63 -4.21 -10.40
C LEU A 124 13.87 -4.60 -11.88
N SER A 125 12.88 -5.16 -12.57
CA SER A 125 13.01 -5.52 -13.99
C SER A 125 13.12 -4.33 -14.94
N GLU A 126 12.69 -3.14 -14.52
CA GLU A 126 12.81 -1.89 -15.30
C GLU A 126 14.08 -1.11 -14.96
N MET A 127 14.84 -1.54 -13.94
CA MET A 127 16.07 -0.88 -13.50
C MET A 127 17.28 -1.27 -14.35
N SER A 128 18.14 -0.30 -14.59
CA SER A 128 19.50 -0.51 -15.09
C SER A 128 20.36 -1.25 -14.06
N SER A 129 21.50 -1.80 -14.51
CA SER A 129 22.45 -2.47 -13.62
C SER A 129 23.02 -1.56 -12.53
N ALA A 130 23.13 -0.26 -12.79
CA ALA A 130 23.56 0.73 -11.81
C ALA A 130 22.49 0.95 -10.72
N GLU A 131 21.22 1.10 -11.12
CA GLU A 131 20.09 1.26 -10.20
C GLU A 131 19.86 0.00 -9.35
N LEU A 132 20.03 -1.20 -9.93
CA LEU A 132 19.98 -2.46 -9.17
C LEU A 132 21.05 -2.54 -8.08
N ARG A 133 22.24 -1.99 -8.36
CA ARG A 133 23.33 -1.94 -7.39
C ARG A 133 23.03 -0.97 -6.25
N GLU A 134 22.59 0.23 -6.58
CA GLU A 134 22.17 1.22 -5.58
C GLU A 134 21.02 0.67 -4.71
N PHE A 135 20.07 -0.05 -5.31
CA PHE A 135 18.98 -0.69 -4.58
C PHE A 135 19.50 -1.80 -3.64
N ALA A 136 20.36 -2.69 -4.13
CA ALA A 136 20.95 -3.75 -3.33
C ALA A 136 21.75 -3.21 -2.13
N ASP A 137 22.53 -2.15 -2.33
CA ASP A 137 23.30 -1.47 -1.29
C ASP A 137 22.35 -0.86 -0.23
N SER A 138 21.22 -0.27 -0.66
CA SER A 138 20.20 0.31 0.23
C SER A 138 19.52 -0.72 1.14
N MET A 139 19.34 -1.94 0.62
CA MET A 139 18.76 -3.05 1.38
C MET A 139 19.79 -3.67 2.33
N GLY A 140 21.06 -3.23 2.27
CA GLY A 140 22.17 -3.80 3.05
C GLY A 140 22.59 -5.18 2.54
N THR A 141 22.37 -5.45 1.26
CA THR A 141 22.78 -6.72 0.63
C THR A 141 24.14 -6.51 -0.04
N GLU A 142 25.18 -7.21 0.43
CA GLU A 142 26.54 -7.13 -0.13
C GLU A 142 26.65 -7.94 -1.45
N LEU A 143 25.89 -7.54 -2.47
CA LEU A 143 25.87 -8.23 -3.76
C LEU A 143 26.86 -7.57 -4.74
N THR A 144 27.86 -8.33 -5.20
CA THR A 144 28.92 -7.82 -6.09
C THR A 144 28.44 -7.57 -7.53
N ALA A 145 27.46 -8.35 -7.99
CA ALA A 145 26.79 -8.21 -9.29
C ALA A 145 25.28 -8.49 -9.12
N PRO A 146 24.51 -7.53 -8.60
CA PRO A 146 23.11 -7.73 -8.28
C PRO A 146 22.29 -7.92 -9.55
N THR A 147 21.59 -9.05 -9.61
CA THR A 147 20.56 -9.33 -10.62
C THR A 147 19.20 -9.34 -9.93
N VAL A 148 18.12 -9.11 -10.70
CA VAL A 148 16.75 -9.14 -10.17
C VAL A 148 16.46 -10.41 -9.38
N PRO A 149 16.76 -11.64 -9.86
CA PRO A 149 16.50 -12.86 -9.10
C PRO A 149 17.31 -12.94 -7.81
N LEU A 150 18.55 -12.45 -7.82
CA LEU A 150 19.44 -12.48 -6.65
C LEU A 150 18.95 -11.54 -5.54
N ILE A 151 18.53 -10.33 -5.92
CA ILE A 151 17.93 -9.36 -4.99
C ILE A 151 16.63 -9.92 -4.40
N LEU A 152 15.75 -10.46 -5.24
CA LEU A 152 14.48 -11.04 -4.78
C LEU A 152 14.73 -12.21 -3.83
N MET A 153 15.69 -13.09 -4.15
CA MET A 153 16.06 -14.20 -3.27
C MET A 153 16.61 -13.70 -1.93
N ALA A 154 17.50 -12.70 -1.95
CA ALA A 154 18.07 -12.12 -0.74
C ALA A 154 16.99 -11.48 0.16
N ILE A 155 16.02 -10.78 -0.44
CA ILE A 155 14.91 -10.19 0.33
C ILE A 155 13.98 -11.29 0.85
N GLN A 156 13.66 -12.30 0.04
CA GLN A 156 12.82 -13.43 0.50
C GLN A 156 13.46 -14.20 1.66
N THR A 157 14.77 -14.45 1.62
CA THR A 157 15.49 -15.09 2.73
C THR A 157 15.56 -14.19 3.96
N ALA A 158 15.80 -12.89 3.76
CA ALA A 158 15.81 -11.91 4.83
C ALA A 158 14.44 -11.78 5.51
N VAL A 159 13.34 -11.78 4.75
CA VAL A 159 11.97 -11.72 5.28
C VAL A 159 11.62 -12.98 6.10
N ARG A 160 12.04 -14.16 5.62
CA ARG A 160 11.81 -15.42 6.35
C ARG A 160 12.63 -15.53 7.63
N SER A 161 13.83 -14.93 7.66
CA SER A 161 14.73 -14.97 8.81
C SER A 161 14.44 -13.87 9.82
N SER A 162 14.01 -12.68 9.36
CA SER A 162 13.70 -11.53 10.19
C SER A 162 12.56 -10.71 9.55
N GLY A 163 11.47 -10.51 10.28
CA GLY A 163 10.35 -9.66 9.81
C GLY A 163 10.78 -8.21 9.47
N PHE A 164 11.96 -7.78 9.94
CA PHE A 164 12.55 -6.48 9.66
C PHE A 164 12.83 -6.21 8.17
N ALA A 165 13.13 -7.24 7.38
CA ALA A 165 13.29 -7.06 5.94
C ALA A 165 11.96 -6.73 5.24
N ALA A 166 10.85 -7.30 5.72
CA ALA A 166 9.51 -6.97 5.21
C ALA A 166 9.13 -5.53 5.56
N TYR A 167 9.50 -5.07 6.76
CA TYR A 167 9.40 -3.67 7.15
C TYR A 167 10.21 -2.75 6.22
N ARG A 168 11.50 -3.03 5.99
CA ARG A 168 12.32 -2.24 5.05
C ARG A 168 11.74 -2.18 3.65
N LEU A 169 11.26 -3.32 3.13
CA LEU A 169 10.56 -3.36 1.85
C LEU A 169 9.32 -2.46 1.84
N SER A 170 8.48 -2.57 2.87
CA SER A 170 7.25 -1.76 2.99
C SER A 170 7.53 -0.26 3.02
N VAL A 171 8.63 0.14 3.63
CA VAL A 171 9.09 1.53 3.69
C VAL A 171 9.45 2.06 2.31
N VAL A 172 10.26 1.30 1.55
CA VAL A 172 10.64 1.69 0.19
C VAL A 172 9.40 1.80 -0.69
N MET A 173 8.49 0.83 -0.57
CA MET A 173 7.22 0.81 -1.29
C MET A 173 6.27 1.96 -0.90
N LEU A 174 6.21 2.31 0.38
CA LEU A 174 5.38 3.43 0.82
C LEU A 174 5.83 4.73 0.16
N SER A 175 7.15 4.93 0.01
CA SER A 175 7.69 6.12 -0.65
C SER A 175 7.30 6.23 -2.13
N THR A 176 7.14 5.10 -2.82
CA THR A 176 6.79 5.05 -4.24
C THR A 176 5.29 5.24 -4.42
N LEU A 177 4.49 4.61 -3.56
CA LEU A 177 3.05 4.82 -3.47
C LEU A 177 2.71 6.27 -3.13
N ALA A 178 3.49 6.92 -2.26
CA ALA A 178 3.32 8.33 -1.95
C ALA A 178 3.41 9.22 -3.20
N LYS A 179 4.35 8.93 -4.11
CA LYS A 179 4.49 9.65 -5.39
C LYS A 179 3.29 9.42 -6.30
N VAL A 180 2.75 8.22 -6.29
CA VAL A 180 1.60 7.82 -7.11
C VAL A 180 0.33 8.49 -6.62
N VAL A 181 0.13 8.57 -5.31
CA VAL A 181 -1.08 9.12 -4.69
C VAL A 181 -1.07 10.64 -4.64
N LEU A 182 0.04 11.25 -4.22
CA LEU A 182 0.15 12.70 -4.05
C LEU A 182 0.47 13.44 -5.37
N GLY A 183 0.86 12.69 -6.39
CA GLY A 183 1.35 13.23 -7.66
C GLY A 183 2.69 13.96 -7.52
N ARG A 184 3.12 14.63 -8.60
CA ARG A 184 4.45 15.25 -8.72
C ARG A 184 4.63 16.60 -7.98
N THR A 185 3.66 17.05 -7.17
CA THR A 185 3.60 18.45 -6.72
C THR A 185 3.76 18.69 -5.22
N LEU A 186 3.58 17.67 -4.38
CA LEU A 186 4.00 17.75 -2.98
C LEU A 186 5.46 17.29 -2.87
N PRO A 187 6.35 18.02 -2.17
CA PRO A 187 7.68 17.51 -1.91
C PRO A 187 7.51 16.22 -1.11
N ILE A 188 7.92 15.09 -1.69
CA ILE A 188 7.93 13.78 -1.03
C ILE A 188 8.62 13.86 0.34
N VAL A 189 9.62 14.74 0.45
CA VAL A 189 10.31 15.13 1.68
C VAL A 189 9.37 15.58 2.80
N THR A 190 8.30 16.32 2.49
CA THR A 190 7.34 16.80 3.50
C THR A 190 6.59 15.62 4.13
N TYR A 191 6.05 14.69 3.32
CA TYR A 191 5.36 13.50 3.81
C TYR A 191 6.30 12.53 4.57
N LEU A 192 7.53 12.35 4.05
CA LEU A 192 8.56 11.53 4.71
C LEU A 192 9.10 12.15 6.01
N ALA A 193 9.06 13.48 6.17
CA ALA A 193 9.40 14.16 7.41
C ALA A 193 8.26 14.13 8.45
N LEU A 194 7.00 14.06 7.98
CA LEU A 194 5.79 13.99 8.81
C LEU A 194 5.57 12.59 9.40
N THR A 195 5.85 11.55 8.62
CA THR A 195 5.87 10.18 9.11
C THR A 195 7.14 9.98 9.94
N ARG A 196 7.02 10.02 11.29
CA ARG A 196 8.10 9.80 12.27
C ARG A 196 8.77 8.41 12.19
N SER A 197 8.55 7.68 11.10
CA SER A 197 8.88 6.27 10.99
C SER A 197 10.34 6.05 10.60
N ILE A 198 11.08 7.04 10.05
CA ILE A 198 12.33 6.70 9.35
C ILE A 198 13.43 7.79 9.32
N SER A 199 14.24 7.89 10.38
CA SER A 199 15.61 8.45 10.26
C SER A 199 16.54 7.60 9.37
N VAL A 200 16.13 6.37 9.00
CA VAL A 200 16.88 5.48 8.08
C VAL A 200 16.77 5.94 6.61
N LEU A 201 15.83 6.82 6.27
CA LEU A 201 15.73 7.45 4.94
C LEU A 201 16.67 8.67 4.79
N ALA A 202 17.41 9.04 5.84
CA ALA A 202 18.50 10.02 5.77
C ALA A 202 19.85 9.38 5.34
N GLY A 203 19.81 8.22 4.68
CA GLY A 203 20.95 7.60 4.02
C GLY A 203 20.96 7.88 2.50
N PRO A 204 22.08 7.62 1.80
CA PRO A 204 22.33 8.03 0.40
C PRO A 204 21.39 7.49 -0.68
N VAL A 205 20.30 6.78 -0.34
CA VAL A 205 19.51 6.06 -1.34
C VAL A 205 18.08 6.60 -1.42
N GLY A 206 17.91 7.55 -2.35
CA GLY A 206 16.64 8.17 -2.74
C GLY A 206 15.92 7.41 -3.86
N ILE A 207 16.05 6.08 -3.93
CA ILE A 207 15.45 5.30 -5.02
C ILE A 207 13.93 5.28 -4.87
N ALA A 208 13.26 6.08 -5.69
CA ALA A 208 11.91 5.72 -6.09
C ALA A 208 12.01 4.54 -7.04
N LEU A 209 11.38 3.42 -6.68
CA LEU A 209 11.03 2.41 -7.66
C LEU A 209 10.17 3.02 -8.78
N SER A 210 10.23 2.42 -9.97
CA SER A 210 9.37 2.81 -11.07
C SER A 210 7.91 2.75 -10.67
N THR A 211 7.12 3.71 -11.14
CA THR A 211 5.67 3.79 -10.91
C THR A 211 4.86 3.53 -12.18
N VAL A 212 5.56 3.33 -13.32
CA VAL A 212 4.94 3.23 -14.65
C VAL A 212 4.03 2.01 -14.76
N TRP A 213 4.56 0.84 -14.40
CA TRP A 213 3.81 -0.40 -14.30
C TRP A 213 2.59 -0.34 -13.36
N LEU A 214 2.70 0.32 -12.20
CA LEU A 214 1.60 0.46 -11.27
C LEU A 214 0.46 1.26 -11.91
N ILE A 215 0.77 2.32 -12.64
CA ILE A 215 -0.20 3.10 -13.41
C ILE A 215 -0.84 2.25 -14.53
N ALA A 216 -0.07 1.37 -15.17
CA ALA A 216 -0.59 0.46 -16.19
C ALA A 216 -1.53 -0.60 -15.59
N ASP A 217 -1.19 -1.20 -14.45
CA ASP A 217 -2.02 -2.17 -13.74
C ASP A 217 -3.33 -1.54 -13.20
N MET A 218 -3.39 -0.20 -13.08
CA MET A 218 -4.57 0.60 -12.75
C MET A 218 -5.53 0.88 -13.93
N ALA A 219 -5.46 0.14 -15.05
CA ALA A 219 -6.22 0.44 -16.27
C ALA A 219 -7.77 0.36 -16.17
N GLY A 220 -8.37 0.06 -15.01
CA GLY A 220 -9.83 0.08 -14.78
C GLY A 220 -10.28 1.13 -13.75
N PRO A 221 -11.47 1.76 -13.87
CA PRO A 221 -11.95 2.80 -12.95
C PRO A 221 -11.93 2.40 -11.46
N ALA A 222 -12.43 1.22 -11.11
CA ALA A 222 -12.40 0.71 -9.72
C ALA A 222 -10.99 0.25 -9.28
N ARG A 223 -10.11 -0.08 -10.24
CA ARG A 223 -8.78 -0.66 -9.99
C ARG A 223 -7.72 0.40 -9.68
N ARG A 224 -7.98 1.66 -10.05
CA ARG A 224 -7.17 2.85 -9.72
C ARG A 224 -7.10 3.13 -8.22
N VAL A 225 -8.06 2.63 -7.45
CA VAL A 225 -8.07 2.78 -5.99
C VAL A 225 -7.73 1.48 -5.31
N THR A 226 -8.31 0.36 -5.77
CA THR A 226 -8.19 -0.93 -5.10
C THR A 226 -6.76 -1.49 -5.05
N VAL A 227 -6.00 -1.44 -6.15
CA VAL A 227 -4.61 -1.93 -6.19
C VAL A 227 -3.69 -1.12 -5.27
N PRO A 228 -3.60 0.23 -5.39
CA PRO A 228 -2.77 1.01 -4.48
C PRO A 228 -3.27 0.95 -3.04
N ALA A 229 -4.58 0.81 -2.79
CA ALA A 229 -5.10 0.66 -1.43
C ALA A 229 -4.62 -0.65 -0.79
N CYS A 230 -4.63 -1.76 -1.52
CA CYS A 230 -4.10 -3.03 -1.01
C CYS A 230 -2.60 -2.95 -0.73
N LEU A 231 -1.83 -2.27 -1.59
CA LEU A 231 -0.39 -2.04 -1.36
C LEU A 231 -0.13 -1.16 -0.15
N LEU A 232 -0.91 -0.10 0.05
CA LEU A 232 -0.80 0.77 1.23
C LEU A 232 -1.17 0.02 2.51
N VAL A 233 -2.27 -0.73 2.50
CA VAL A 233 -2.69 -1.57 3.63
C VAL A 233 -1.61 -2.60 3.97
N ALA A 234 -1.04 -3.28 2.97
CA ALA A 234 0.11 -4.17 3.16
C ALA A 234 1.31 -3.46 3.79
N CYS A 235 1.64 -2.25 3.32
CA CYS A 235 2.73 -1.46 3.90
C CYS A 235 2.47 -1.09 5.36
N LEU A 236 1.27 -0.58 5.66
CA LEU A 236 0.85 -0.20 7.01
C LEU A 236 0.91 -1.37 7.99
N ARG A 237 0.55 -2.57 7.53
CA ARG A 237 0.61 -3.76 8.39
C ARG A 237 2.02 -4.20 8.70
N GLN A 238 2.96 -4.11 7.76
CA GLN A 238 4.38 -4.37 8.06
C GLN A 238 4.93 -3.37 9.10
N GLN A 239 4.50 -2.11 9.03
CA GLN A 239 4.87 -1.11 10.04
C GLN A 239 4.24 -1.41 11.41
N TYR A 240 2.95 -1.78 11.43
CA TYR A 240 2.27 -2.19 12.65
C TYR A 240 2.93 -3.42 13.29
N LEU A 241 3.21 -4.47 12.51
CA LEU A 241 3.87 -5.68 12.98
C LEU A 241 5.26 -5.39 13.55
N ASN A 242 6.04 -4.51 12.91
CA ASN A 242 7.35 -4.13 13.42
C ASN A 242 7.29 -3.25 14.68
N LYS A 243 6.32 -2.33 14.79
CA LYS A 243 6.08 -1.53 16.02
C LYS A 243 5.63 -2.41 17.20
N SER A 244 5.03 -3.57 16.92
CA SER A 244 4.50 -4.50 17.93
C SER A 244 5.48 -5.57 18.42
N MET A 245 6.66 -5.67 17.81
CA MET A 245 7.76 -6.57 18.19
C MET A 245 8.73 -5.88 19.14
#